data_AF-A0A2V6WS58-F1
#
_entry.id   AF-A0A2V6WS58-F1
#
_cell.length_a   1.000
_cell.length_b   1.000
_cell.length_c   1.000
_cell.angle_alpha   90.00
_cell.angle_beta   90.00
_cell.angle_gamma   90.00
#
_symmetry.space_group_name_H-M   'P 1'
#
loop_
_entity.id
_entity.type
_entity.pdbx_description
1 polymer ?
#
loop_
_entity_poly.entity_id
_entity_poly.type
_entity_poly.pdbx_seq_one_letter_code
_entity_poly.pdbx_strand_id
1 'polypeptide(L)'
;MPSLIPDLYVILDRAAARGRELDGVLEGAIAAGCRMVQLREKEWPSGRLLPLAERLRGRCRAAGVTFIVNDRVDLAVAVEADGVHLGQDDLPPRVA
;
A
#
# COMPACT_ATOMS: atom_id res chain seq x y z
N MET A 1 6.88 -14.53 -19.08
CA MET A 1 6.51 -13.29 -18.38
C MET A 1 6.40 -13.64 -16.90
N PRO A 2 6.96 -12.88 -15.97
CA PRO A 2 6.76 -13.16 -14.55
C PRO A 2 5.25 -13.12 -14.22
N SER A 3 4.82 -13.97 -13.28
CA SER A 3 3.45 -13.97 -12.76
C SER A 3 3.10 -12.58 -12.21
N LEU A 4 1.93 -12.07 -12.59
CA LEU A 4 1.34 -10.85 -12.01
C LEU A 4 0.90 -11.06 -10.54
N ILE A 5 0.70 -12.32 -10.14
CA ILE A 5 0.27 -12.69 -8.79
C ILE A 5 1.53 -12.99 -7.96
N PRO A 6 1.79 -12.23 -6.88
CA PRO A 6 2.93 -12.46 -6.00
C PRO A 6 2.70 -13.66 -5.08
N ASP A 7 3.78 -14.34 -4.68
CA ASP A 7 3.71 -15.41 -3.67
C ASP A 7 3.31 -14.88 -2.28
N LEU A 8 3.68 -13.62 -2.01
CA LEU A 8 3.38 -12.92 -0.76
C LEU A 8 2.91 -11.50 -1.04
N TYR A 9 1.65 -11.22 -0.71
CA TYR A 9 1.04 -9.89 -0.74
C TYR A 9 0.72 -9.43 0.69
N VAL A 10 1.46 -8.45 1.19
CA VAL A 10 1.30 -7.95 2.58
C VAL A 10 0.36 -6.75 2.63
N ILE A 11 -0.61 -6.77 3.53
CA ILE A 11 -1.45 -5.61 3.84
C ILE A 11 -0.87 -4.90 5.08
N LEU A 12 -0.39 -3.68 4.87
CA LEU A 12 0.07 -2.76 5.90
C LEU A 12 -1.13 -2.03 6.50
N ASP A 13 -1.55 -2.49 7.66
CA ASP A 13 -2.67 -1.95 8.41
C ASP A 13 -2.22 -1.58 9.83
N ARG A 14 -2.50 -0.34 10.25
CA ARG A 14 -2.06 0.20 11.55
C ARG A 14 -2.65 -0.55 12.75
N ALA A 15 -3.93 -0.94 12.67
CA ALA A 15 -4.58 -1.69 13.74
C ALA A 15 -3.98 -3.10 13.84
N ALA A 16 -3.73 -3.75 12.71
CA ALA A 16 -3.05 -5.05 12.65
C ALA A 16 -1.57 -4.97 13.09
N ALA A 17 -0.92 -3.83 12.89
CA ALA A 17 0.46 -3.61 13.31
C ALA A 17 0.63 -3.55 14.85
N ARG A 18 -0.47 -3.37 15.61
CA ARG A 18 -0.50 -3.38 17.09
C ARG A 18 0.55 -2.46 17.71
N GLY A 19 0.65 -1.23 17.19
CA GLY A 19 1.59 -0.21 17.68
C GLY A 19 3.00 -0.28 17.09
N ARG A 20 3.28 -1.23 16.20
CA ARG A 20 4.52 -1.20 15.39
C ARG A 20 4.42 -0.13 14.30
N GLU A 21 5.53 0.54 14.04
CA GLU A 21 5.64 1.46 12.92
C GLU A 21 5.55 0.70 11.59
N LEU A 22 4.73 1.20 10.66
CA LEU A 22 4.51 0.55 9.37
C LEU A 22 5.78 0.50 8.52
N ASP A 23 6.69 1.46 8.69
CA ASP A 23 8.01 1.44 8.04
C ASP A 23 8.81 0.18 8.40
N GLY A 24 8.84 -0.20 9.68
CA GLY A 24 9.56 -1.40 10.13
C GLY A 24 8.87 -2.69 9.68
N VAL A 25 7.53 -2.68 9.63
CA VAL A 25 6.76 -3.82 9.08
C VAL A 25 7.05 -3.97 7.58
N LEU A 26 7.10 -2.87 6.83
CA LEU A 26 7.44 -2.87 5.41
C LEU A 26 8.87 -3.37 5.19
N GLU A 27 9.85 -2.87 5.94
CA GLU A 27 11.25 -3.33 5.85
C GLU A 27 11.37 -4.84 6.08
N GLY A 28 10.71 -5.36 7.13
CA GLY A 28 10.68 -6.79 7.41
C GLY A 28 10.02 -7.60 6.28
N ALA A 29 8.93 -7.10 5.70
CA ALA A 29 8.27 -7.76 4.57
C ALA A 29 9.18 -7.79 3.33
N ILE A 30 9.85 -6.68 3.01
CA ILE A 30 10.80 -6.60 1.89
C ILE A 30 11.95 -7.58 2.10
N ALA A 31 12.53 -7.62 3.31
CA ALA A 31 13.62 -8.55 3.65
C ALA A 31 13.20 -10.02 3.55
N ALA A 32 11.93 -10.34 3.82
CA ALA A 32 11.36 -11.67 3.65
C ALA A 32 11.01 -12.03 2.18
N GLY A 33 11.33 -11.16 1.22
CA GLY A 33 11.10 -11.40 -0.21
C GLY A 33 9.73 -10.97 -0.72
N CYS A 34 8.95 -10.21 0.05
CA CYS A 34 7.66 -9.67 -0.41
C CYS A 34 7.85 -8.75 -1.63
N ARG A 35 7.02 -8.94 -2.67
CA ARG A 35 7.09 -8.17 -3.93
C ARG A 35 5.86 -7.30 -4.19
N MET A 36 4.86 -7.36 -3.30
CA MET A 36 3.66 -6.52 -3.37
C MET A 36 3.15 -6.19 -1.97
N VAL A 37 2.86 -4.92 -1.72
CA VAL A 37 2.30 -4.44 -0.46
C VAL A 37 1.11 -3.53 -0.70
N GLN A 38 0.16 -3.53 0.24
CA GLN A 38 -1.00 -2.66 0.24
C GLN A 38 -0.98 -1.76 1.46
N LEU A 39 -1.10 -0.44 1.30
CA LEU A 39 -1.39 0.45 2.42
C LEU A 39 -2.90 0.49 2.66
N ARG A 40 -3.32 0.06 3.86
CA ARG A 40 -4.71 0.09 4.33
C ARG A 40 -4.81 0.87 5.63
N GLU A 41 -5.24 2.11 5.54
CA GLU A 41 -5.53 2.96 6.71
C GLU A 41 -6.85 3.70 6.46
N LYS A 42 -7.87 3.41 7.28
CA LYS A 42 -9.24 3.90 7.09
C LYS A 42 -9.58 5.08 8.00
N GLU A 43 -8.81 5.31 9.06
CA GLU A 43 -9.17 6.26 10.12
C GLU A 43 -8.37 7.56 10.04
N TRP A 44 -7.17 7.54 9.47
CA TRP A 44 -6.33 8.74 9.44
C TRP A 44 -6.80 9.78 8.41
N PRO A 45 -6.79 11.08 8.78
CA PRO A 45 -7.08 12.14 7.83
C PRO A 45 -5.99 12.24 6.75
N SER A 46 -6.36 12.73 5.56
CA SER A 46 -5.47 12.85 4.39
C SER A 46 -4.15 13.56 4.71
N GLY A 47 -4.16 14.63 5.52
CA GLY A 47 -2.95 15.37 5.87
C GLY A 47 -1.91 14.56 6.66
N ARG A 48 -2.35 13.50 7.37
CA ARG A 48 -1.45 12.57 8.06
C ARG A 48 -1.12 11.34 7.20
N LEU A 49 -2.08 10.90 6.40
CA LEU A 49 -1.94 9.70 5.57
C LEU A 49 -1.04 9.94 4.35
N LEU A 50 -1.10 11.11 3.72
CA LEU A 50 -0.30 11.43 2.53
C LEU A 50 1.23 11.33 2.80
N PRO A 51 1.81 11.98 3.82
CA PRO A 51 3.24 11.86 4.10
C PRO A 51 3.68 10.44 4.46
N LEU A 52 2.80 9.65 5.09
CA LEU A 52 3.05 8.23 5.33
C LEU A 52 3.09 7.45 4.01
N ALA A 53 2.10 7.64 3.15
CA ALA A 53 1.99 6.95 1.88
C ALA A 53 3.17 7.29 0.95
N GLU A 54 3.58 8.56 0.85
CA GLU A 54 4.77 8.99 0.10
C GLU A 54 6.04 8.28 0.58
N ARG A 55 6.25 8.23 1.90
CA ARG A 55 7.41 7.57 2.50
C ARG A 55 7.44 6.07 2.22
N LEU A 56 6.32 5.37 2.44
CA LEU A 56 6.21 3.93 2.17
C LEU A 56 6.37 3.63 0.68
N ARG A 57 5.77 4.46 -0.19
CA ARG A 57 5.91 4.35 -1.64
C ARG A 57 7.36 4.50 -2.09
N GLY A 58 8.08 5.50 -1.58
CA GLY A 58 9.49 5.72 -1.90
C GLY A 58 10.36 4.49 -1.56
N ARG A 59 10.11 3.87 -0.40
CA ARG A 59 10.79 2.63 0.02
C ARG A 59 10.45 1.45 -0.89
N CYS A 60 9.18 1.28 -1.25
CA CYS A 60 8.75 0.23 -2.17
C CYS A 60 9.38 0.40 -3.56
N ARG A 61 9.38 1.63 -4.08
CA ARG A 61 9.99 1.97 -5.38
C ARG A 61 11.48 1.63 -5.39
N ALA A 62 12.21 2.01 -4.34
CA ALA A 62 13.63 1.69 -4.19
C ALA A 62 13.92 0.18 -4.13
N ALA A 63 13.00 -0.61 -3.57
CA ALA A 63 13.13 -2.06 -3.46
C ALA A 63 12.54 -2.85 -4.65
N GLY A 64 11.95 -2.18 -5.64
CA GLY A 64 11.24 -2.83 -6.74
C GLY A 64 10.00 -3.62 -6.28
N VAL A 65 9.32 -3.13 -5.25
CA VAL A 65 8.11 -3.72 -4.67
C VAL A 65 6.89 -2.94 -5.14
N THR A 66 5.86 -3.66 -5.58
CA THR A 66 4.60 -3.07 -6.02
C THR A 66 3.86 -2.47 -4.82
N PHE A 67 3.47 -1.20 -4.92
CA PHE A 67 2.76 -0.48 -3.87
C PHE A 67 1.32 -0.18 -4.28
N ILE A 68 0.37 -0.77 -3.56
CA ILE A 68 -1.07 -0.61 -3.78
C ILE A 68 -1.67 0.25 -2.66
N VAL A 69 -2.59 1.16 -2.98
CA VAL A 69 -3.36 1.91 -1.98
C VAL A 69 -4.77 1.33 -1.89
N ASN A 70 -5.28 1.14 -0.68
CA ASN A 70 -6.63 0.63 -0.46
C ASN A 70 -7.69 1.73 -0.51
N ASP A 71 -8.78 1.52 -1.26
CA ASP A 71 -10.02 2.31 -1.44
C ASP A 71 -9.81 3.74 -2.00
N ARG A 72 -8.70 4.40 -1.67
CA ARG A 72 -8.42 5.79 -1.93
C ARG A 72 -7.66 6.03 -3.24
N VAL A 73 -8.43 6.15 -4.33
CA VAL A 73 -7.90 6.52 -5.65
C VAL A 73 -7.15 7.85 -5.60
N ASP A 74 -7.71 8.85 -4.93
CA ASP A 74 -7.11 10.19 -4.82
C ASP A 74 -5.69 10.14 -4.22
N LEU A 75 -5.51 9.34 -3.17
CA LEU A 75 -4.23 9.08 -2.55
C LEU A 75 -3.31 8.26 -3.46
N ALA A 76 -3.83 7.23 -4.12
CA ALA A 76 -3.07 6.41 -5.07
C ALA A 76 -2.44 7.27 -6.17
N VAL A 77 -3.23 8.19 -6.74
CA VAL A 77 -2.78 9.14 -7.75
C VAL A 77 -1.76 10.12 -7.16
N ALA A 78 -2.05 10.70 -5.99
CA ALA A 78 -1.16 11.69 -5.35
C ALA A 78 0.24 11.15 -5.07
N VAL A 79 0.38 9.86 -4.74
CA VAL A 79 1.68 9.24 -4.43
C VAL A 79 2.26 8.44 -5.59
N GLU A 80 1.63 8.44 -6.78
CA GLU A 80 2.03 7.59 -7.91
C GLU A 80 2.19 6.10 -7.49
N ALA A 81 1.17 5.60 -6.79
CA ALA A 81 1.06 4.19 -6.45
C ALA A 81 0.98 3.34 -7.73
N ASP A 82 1.39 2.08 -7.62
CA ASP A 82 1.37 1.14 -8.75
C ASP A 82 -0.05 0.61 -9.03
N GLY A 83 -0.99 0.84 -8.11
CA GLY A 83 -2.40 0.54 -8.29
C GLY A 83 -3.25 0.86 -7.06
N VAL A 84 -4.55 0.58 -7.19
CA VAL A 84 -5.55 0.70 -6.13
C VAL A 84 -6.26 -0.63 -5.91
N HIS A 85 -6.56 -0.96 -4.67
CA HIS A 85 -7.44 -2.07 -4.31
C HIS A 85 -8.81 -1.51 -3.97
N LEU A 86 -9.87 -2.05 -4.59
CA LEU A 86 -11.25 -1.61 -4.42
C LEU A 86 -12.12 -2.80 -4.00
N GLY A 87 -12.91 -2.60 -2.95
CA GLY A 87 -13.98 -3.48 -2.52
C GLY A 87 -15.25 -3.33 -3.36
N GLN A 88 -16.28 -4.11 -3.01
CA GLN A 88 -17.54 -4.13 -3.76
C GLN A 88 -18.39 -2.86 -3.55
N ASP A 89 -18.20 -2.17 -2.42
CA ASP A 89 -18.94 -0.96 -2.06
C ASP A 89 -18.17 0.34 -2.40
N ASP A 90 -16.96 0.22 -2.96
CA ASP A 90 -16.16 1.37 -3.41
C ASP A 90 -16.57 1.85 -4.81
N LEU A 91 -15.88 2.86 -5.33
CA LEU A 91 -16.09 3.31 -6.71
C LEU A 91 -15.96 2.13 -7.68
N PRO A 92 -16.91 1.93 -8.61
CA PRO A 92 -16.79 0.88 -9.61
C PRO A 92 -15.49 1.07 -10.41
N PRO A 93 -14.71 0.01 -10.70
CA PRO A 93 -13.39 0.13 -11.34
C PRO A 93 -13.37 0.93 -12.65
N ARG A 94 -14.50 0.93 -13.38
CA ARG A 94 -14.68 1.68 -14.63
C ARG A 94 -14.73 3.20 -14.47
N VAL A 95 -14.95 3.71 -13.26
CA VAL A 95 -15.06 5.13 -12.92
C VAL A 95 -14.17 5.54 -11.76
N ALA A 96 -13.35 4.61 -11.26
CA ALA A 96 -12.35 4.88 -10.24
C ALA A 96 -11.15 5.60 -10.86
#